data_AF-A0A7L4NS61-F1
#
_entry.id   AF-A0A7L4NS61-F1
#
_cell.length_a   1.000
_cell.length_b   1.000
_cell.length_c   1.000
_cell.angle_alpha   90.00
_cell.angle_beta   90.00
_cell.angle_gamma   90.00
#
_symmetry.space_group_name_H-M   'P 1'
#
loop_
_entity.id
_entity.type
_entity.pdbx_description
1 polymer ?
#
loop_
_entity_poly.entity_id
_entity_poly.type
_entity_poly.pdbx_seq_one_letter_code
_entity_poly.pdbx_strand_id
1 'polypeptide(L)'
;ALGVLWATCAATASLPLLGWNCCTLNSTCSELFPFVDDTYLLSWICFIMGLLGCIVCAYAHVLRRAQRHVAYMEKHQAQLGKQNTRMRMDIMLAKTLVMVLTVLVLCWSPVLVLMVYSVFARLSAHLRKVFAFCSTLCLLNSMVNPIIYALRSKELSSSLRRVFSRIRRQPKASEESPEAESSHKTSVVET
;
A
#
# COMPACT_ATOMS: atom_id res chain seq x y z
N ALA A 1 13.80 -15.82 0.43
CA ALA A 1 13.33 -14.53 -0.11
C ALA A 1 12.80 -13.59 0.99
N LEU A 2 11.72 -13.94 1.69
CA LEU A 2 11.13 -13.07 2.74
C LEU A 2 12.08 -12.79 3.91
N GLY A 3 12.82 -13.80 4.39
CA GLY A 3 13.80 -13.61 5.47
C GLY A 3 14.93 -12.63 5.09
N VAL A 4 15.36 -12.64 3.82
CA VAL A 4 16.38 -11.70 3.33
C VAL A 4 15.83 -10.28 3.31
N LEU A 5 14.58 -10.07 2.86
CA LEU A 5 13.93 -8.76 2.87
C LEU A 5 13.80 -8.20 4.28
N TRP A 6 13.33 -9.02 5.23
CA TRP A 6 13.23 -8.60 6.63
C TRP A 6 14.59 -8.27 7.24
N ALA A 7 15.60 -9.10 6.99
CA ALA A 7 16.95 -8.85 7.46
C ALA A 7 17.53 -7.56 6.87
N THR A 8 17.34 -7.27 5.58
CA THR A 8 17.80 -6.02 4.97
C THR A 8 17.07 -4.80 5.52
N CYS A 9 15.76 -4.89 5.76
CA CYS A 9 14.99 -3.82 6.39
C CYS A 9 15.45 -3.57 7.84
N ALA A 10 15.66 -4.63 8.61
CA ALA A 10 16.13 -4.54 9.99
C ALA A 10 17.56 -3.98 10.05
N ALA A 11 18.44 -4.42 9.15
CA ALA A 11 19.79 -3.88 9.03
C ALA A 11 19.74 -2.40 8.70
N THR A 12 19.12 -2.00 7.58
CA THR A 12 19.05 -0.59 7.16
C THR A 12 18.46 0.33 8.24
N ALA A 13 17.45 -0.12 9.00
CA ALA A 13 16.86 0.64 10.10
C ALA A 13 17.75 0.72 11.36
N SER A 14 18.61 -0.27 11.61
CA SER A 14 19.49 -0.32 12.79
C SER A 14 20.84 0.35 12.56
N LEU A 15 21.26 0.56 11.31
CA LEU A 15 22.54 1.21 10.96
C LEU A 15 22.74 2.59 11.66
N PRO A 16 21.74 3.50 11.69
CA PRO A 16 21.88 4.78 12.41
C PRO A 16 22.01 4.63 13.93
N LEU A 17 21.39 3.58 14.49
CA LEU A 17 21.41 3.27 15.93
C LEU A 17 22.73 2.59 16.35
N LEU A 18 23.41 1.91 15.42
CA LEU A 18 24.66 1.19 15.65
C LEU A 18 25.93 2.06 15.52
N GLY A 19 25.78 3.37 15.30
CA GLY A 19 26.89 4.33 15.33
C GLY A 19 27.05 5.19 14.08
N TRP A 20 26.29 4.95 13.00
CA TRP A 20 26.20 5.88 11.87
C TRP A 20 25.23 7.03 12.15
N ASN A 21 25.59 7.83 13.16
CA ASN A 21 24.91 9.05 13.53
C ASN A 21 25.88 10.23 13.42
N CYS A 22 25.35 11.43 13.13
CA CYS A 22 26.18 12.63 12.96
C CYS A 22 26.97 13.00 14.23
N CYS A 23 26.47 12.63 15.43
CA CYS A 23 27.10 12.90 16.72
C CYS A 23 28.38 12.07 16.96
N THR A 24 28.46 10.86 16.42
CA THR A 24 29.59 9.94 16.57
C THR A 24 30.61 10.13 15.43
N LEU A 25 30.15 10.57 14.26
CA LEU A 25 30.97 10.81 13.08
C LEU A 25 31.50 12.27 12.94
N ASN A 26 31.05 13.21 13.79
CA ASN A 26 31.36 14.65 13.72
C ASN A 26 31.02 15.29 12.35
N SER A 27 29.92 14.86 11.73
CA SER A 27 29.46 15.31 10.41
C SER A 27 28.27 16.28 10.52
N THR A 28 27.79 16.82 9.38
CA THR A 28 26.57 17.62 9.33
C THR A 28 25.33 16.76 9.59
N CYS A 29 24.56 17.13 10.61
CA CYS A 29 23.28 16.49 10.91
C CYS A 29 22.18 16.99 9.98
N SER A 30 21.30 16.11 9.54
CA SER A 30 20.17 16.47 8.69
C SER A 30 19.14 17.35 9.42
N GLU A 31 18.66 18.39 8.72
CA GLU A 31 17.61 19.32 9.20
C GLU A 31 16.27 18.64 9.53
N LEU A 32 15.99 17.50 8.88
CA LEU A 32 14.76 16.73 9.07
C LEU A 32 14.85 15.69 10.19
N PHE A 33 16.05 15.16 10.43
CA PHE A 33 16.32 14.07 11.38
C PHE A 33 17.59 14.40 12.17
N PRO A 34 17.47 14.91 13.42
CA PRO A 34 18.60 15.46 14.17
C PRO A 34 19.68 14.44 14.59
N PHE A 35 19.49 13.15 14.27
CA PHE A 35 20.44 12.07 14.57
C PHE A 35 21.03 11.40 13.32
N VAL A 36 20.58 11.78 12.13
CA VAL A 36 20.95 11.13 10.87
C VAL A 36 21.90 12.03 10.09
N ASP A 37 22.93 11.42 9.51
CA ASP A 37 23.90 12.07 8.63
C ASP A 37 23.33 12.29 7.22
N ASP A 38 23.66 13.42 6.59
CA ASP A 38 23.19 13.75 5.25
C ASP A 38 23.64 12.74 4.18
N THR A 39 24.81 12.13 4.34
CA THR A 39 25.33 11.09 3.43
C THR A 39 24.50 9.82 3.54
N TYR A 40 24.15 9.42 4.77
CA TYR A 40 23.25 8.29 4.99
C TYR A 40 21.88 8.59 4.38
N LEU A 41 21.32 9.77 4.64
CA LEU A 41 20.02 10.17 4.11
C LEU A 41 20.01 10.15 2.57
N LEU A 42 21.05 10.69 1.93
CA LEU A 42 21.21 10.67 0.47
C LEU A 42 21.34 9.24 -0.07
N SER A 43 22.13 8.39 0.59
CA SER A 43 22.27 6.98 0.20
C SER A 43 20.93 6.23 0.28
N TRP A 44 20.13 6.51 1.31
CA TRP A 44 18.81 5.94 1.50
C TRP A 44 17.82 6.43 0.43
N ILE A 45 17.82 7.73 0.12
CA ILE A 45 17.02 8.30 -0.98
C ILE A 45 17.35 7.63 -2.31
N CYS A 46 18.64 7.51 -2.64
CA CYS A 46 19.11 6.86 -3.87
C CYS A 46 18.67 5.39 -3.94
N PHE A 47 18.75 4.66 -2.83
CA PHE A 47 18.28 3.28 -2.74
C PHE A 47 16.77 3.17 -3.00
N ILE A 48 15.95 4.01 -2.36
CA ILE A 48 14.49 4.02 -2.55
C ILE A 48 14.12 4.42 -3.99
N MET A 49 14.78 5.43 -4.56
CA MET A 49 14.58 5.82 -5.96
C MET A 49 14.92 4.69 -6.92
N GLY A 50 16.04 3.98 -6.68
CA GLY A 50 16.43 2.81 -7.45
C GLY A 50 15.39 1.69 -7.37
N LEU A 51 14.90 1.38 -6.16
CA LEU A 51 13.84 0.39 -5.97
C LEU A 51 12.54 0.76 -6.69
N LEU A 52 12.08 2.01 -6.55
CA LEU A 52 10.89 2.50 -7.25
C LEU A 52 11.06 2.42 -8.77
N GLY A 53 12.22 2.84 -9.29
CA GLY A 53 12.55 2.73 -10.71
C GLY A 53 12.54 1.27 -11.18
N CYS A 54 13.18 0.36 -10.45
CA CYS A 54 13.17 -1.08 -10.74
C CYS A 54 11.76 -1.65 -10.77
N ILE A 55 10.91 -1.31 -9.80
CA ILE A 55 9.51 -1.72 -9.76
C ILE A 55 8.79 -1.20 -11.02
N VAL A 56 8.85 0.10 -11.30
CA VAL A 56 8.19 0.70 -12.48
C VAL A 56 8.66 0.03 -13.77
N CYS A 57 9.97 -0.16 -13.94
CA CYS A 57 10.56 -0.80 -15.11
C CYS A 57 10.12 -2.26 -15.25
N ALA A 58 10.17 -3.05 -14.17
CA ALA A 58 9.76 -4.45 -14.18
C ALA A 58 8.27 -4.57 -14.53
N TYR A 59 7.40 -3.77 -13.92
CA TYR A 59 5.97 -3.76 -14.24
C TYR A 59 5.71 -3.27 -15.67
N ALA A 60 6.42 -2.24 -16.15
CA ALA A 60 6.31 -1.80 -17.54
C ALA A 60 6.76 -2.90 -18.52
N HIS A 61 7.82 -3.64 -18.20
CA HIS A 61 8.26 -4.79 -18.98
C HIS A 61 7.22 -5.91 -19.01
N VAL A 62 6.66 -6.27 -17.86
CA VAL A 62 5.57 -7.26 -17.76
C VAL A 62 4.35 -6.81 -18.56
N LEU A 63 3.97 -5.54 -18.46
CA LEU A 63 2.88 -4.94 -19.22
C LEU A 63 3.13 -5.00 -20.73
N ARG A 64 4.31 -4.58 -21.19
CA ARG A 64 4.68 -4.66 -22.61
C ARG A 64 4.69 -6.10 -23.10
N ARG A 65 5.16 -7.05 -22.29
CA ARG A 65 5.18 -8.46 -22.65
C ARG A 65 3.77 -9.03 -22.74
N ALA A 66 2.90 -8.71 -21.79
CA ALA A 66 1.49 -9.07 -21.80
C ALA A 66 0.77 -8.48 -23.03
N GLN A 67 0.96 -7.18 -23.29
CA GLN A 67 0.38 -6.51 -24.47
C GLN A 67 0.87 -7.09 -25.79
N ARG A 68 2.16 -7.42 -25.92
CA ARG A 68 2.71 -8.09 -27.11
C ARG A 68 2.08 -9.46 -27.34
N HIS A 69 1.87 -10.23 -26.28
CA HIS A 69 1.19 -11.53 -26.37
C HIS A 69 -0.27 -11.38 -26.80
N VAL A 70 -0.99 -10.40 -26.26
CA VAL A 70 -2.38 -10.10 -26.64
C VAL A 70 -2.46 -9.64 -28.10
N ALA A 71 -1.61 -8.69 -28.52
CA ALA A 71 -1.58 -8.18 -29.89
C ALA A 71 -1.16 -9.24 -30.93
N TYR A 72 -0.28 -10.17 -30.55
CA TYR A 72 0.09 -11.31 -31.40
C TYR A 72 -1.08 -12.29 -31.57
N MET A 73 -1.79 -12.59 -30.49
CA MET A 73 -2.96 -13.49 -30.51
C MET A 73 -4.14 -12.87 -31.28
N GLU A 74 -4.35 -11.55 -31.19
CA GLU A 74 -5.36 -10.81 -31.96
C GLU A 74 -5.14 -10.92 -33.48
N LYS A 75 -3.89 -10.90 -33.94
CA LYS A 75 -3.56 -11.07 -35.37
C LYS A 75 -3.76 -12.48 -35.90
N HIS A 76 -3.71 -13.52 -35.04
CA HIS A 76 -3.72 -14.92 -35.48
C HIS A 76 -5.05 -15.66 -35.26
N GLN A 77 -5.95 -15.19 -34.38
CA GLN A 77 -7.28 -15.78 -34.23
C GLN A 77 -8.29 -14.68 -33.99
N ALA A 78 -9.13 -14.37 -34.98
CA ALA A 78 -10.35 -13.59 -34.83
C ALA A 78 -11.57 -14.53 -34.75
N GLN A 79 -11.49 -15.59 -33.94
CA GLN A 79 -12.57 -16.57 -33.81
C GLN A 79 -13.23 -16.54 -32.41
N LEU A 80 -14.46 -16.04 -32.41
CA LEU A 80 -15.60 -16.42 -31.55
C LEU A 80 -15.52 -16.04 -30.07
N GLY A 81 -16.15 -14.90 -29.72
CA GLY A 81 -16.86 -14.62 -28.44
C GLY A 81 -16.08 -14.62 -27.12
N LYS A 82 -15.34 -15.69 -26.82
CA LYS A 82 -14.52 -15.90 -25.61
C LYS A 82 -13.30 -14.97 -25.56
N GLN A 83 -12.81 -14.54 -26.72
CA GLN A 83 -11.64 -13.69 -26.89
C GLN A 83 -11.88 -12.23 -26.49
N ASN A 84 -13.08 -11.69 -26.76
CA ASN A 84 -13.45 -10.32 -26.38
C ASN A 84 -13.46 -10.14 -24.85
N THR A 85 -13.82 -11.20 -24.11
CA THR A 85 -13.79 -11.23 -22.64
C THR A 85 -12.35 -11.26 -22.11
N ARG A 86 -11.45 -12.01 -22.75
CA ARG A 86 -10.02 -12.10 -22.36
C ARG A 86 -9.28 -10.78 -22.61
N MET A 87 -9.48 -10.17 -23.79
CA MET A 87 -8.95 -8.84 -24.12
C MET A 87 -9.45 -7.77 -23.14
N ARG A 88 -10.75 -7.76 -22.81
CA ARG A 88 -11.30 -6.87 -21.79
C ARG A 88 -10.67 -7.09 -20.41
N MET A 89 -10.43 -8.35 -20.04
CA MET A 89 -9.79 -8.68 -18.76
C MET A 89 -8.36 -8.14 -18.74
N ASP A 90 -7.55 -8.37 -19.78
CA ASP A 90 -6.17 -7.89 -19.88
C ASP A 90 -6.06 -6.36 -19.85
N ILE A 91 -6.99 -5.66 -20.50
CA ILE A 91 -7.11 -4.18 -20.43
C ILE A 91 -7.44 -3.74 -19.00
N MET A 92 -8.37 -4.42 -18.32
CA MET A 92 -8.67 -4.15 -16.91
C MET A 92 -7.46 -4.42 -16.01
N LEU A 93 -6.68 -5.47 -16.29
CA LEU A 93 -5.45 -5.75 -15.56
C LEU A 93 -4.44 -4.61 -15.73
N ALA A 94 -4.19 -4.19 -16.97
CA ALA A 94 -3.27 -3.12 -17.31
C ALA A 94 -3.69 -1.79 -16.66
N LYS A 95 -4.98 -1.44 -16.72
CA LYS A 95 -5.51 -0.21 -16.09
C LYS A 95 -5.28 -0.20 -14.58
N THR A 96 -5.39 -1.35 -13.93
CA THR A 96 -5.12 -1.49 -12.49
C THR A 96 -3.64 -1.30 -12.21
N LEU A 97 -2.76 -1.95 -12.99
CA LEU A 97 -1.32 -1.85 -12.80
C LEU A 97 -0.83 -0.40 -12.99
N VAL A 98 -1.34 0.29 -14.01
CA VAL A 98 -1.06 1.72 -14.19
C VAL A 98 -1.55 2.52 -13.00
N MET A 99 -2.78 2.29 -12.51
CA MET A 99 -3.29 2.99 -11.32
C MET A 99 -2.43 2.76 -10.07
N VAL A 100 -2.01 1.51 -9.81
CA VAL A 100 -1.10 1.18 -8.68
C VAL A 100 0.22 1.93 -8.82
N LEU A 101 0.85 1.87 -10.00
CA LEU A 101 2.12 2.54 -10.26
C LEU A 101 1.99 4.05 -10.11
N THR A 102 0.91 4.65 -10.61
CA THR A 102 0.66 6.08 -10.48
C THR A 102 0.48 6.48 -9.02
N VAL A 103 -0.32 5.74 -8.23
CA VAL A 103 -0.50 6.07 -6.81
C VAL A 103 0.81 5.89 -6.03
N LEU A 104 1.57 4.82 -6.32
CA LEU A 104 2.89 4.60 -5.74
C LEU A 104 3.83 5.78 -6.01
N VAL A 105 3.95 6.20 -7.26
CA VAL A 105 4.82 7.34 -7.61
C VAL A 105 4.32 8.64 -6.98
N LEU A 106 3.01 8.90 -7.02
CA LEU A 106 2.43 10.14 -6.49
C LEU A 106 2.56 10.26 -4.97
N CYS A 107 2.47 9.17 -4.21
CA CYS A 107 2.62 9.23 -2.75
C CYS A 107 4.09 9.35 -2.31
N TRP A 108 5.01 8.71 -3.02
CA TRP A 108 6.45 8.74 -2.69
C TRP A 108 7.16 9.99 -3.23
N SER A 109 6.78 10.49 -4.41
CA SER A 109 7.42 11.65 -5.06
C SER A 109 7.55 12.89 -4.16
N PRO A 110 6.48 13.41 -3.52
CA PRO A 110 6.60 14.61 -2.70
C PRO A 110 7.49 14.40 -1.47
N VAL A 111 7.48 13.20 -0.89
CA VAL A 111 8.35 12.85 0.25
C VAL A 111 9.81 12.86 -0.19
N LEU A 112 10.13 12.22 -1.31
CA LEU A 112 11.49 12.13 -1.82
C LEU A 112 12.03 13.50 -2.24
N VAL A 113 11.22 14.32 -2.91
CA VAL A 113 11.62 15.69 -3.28
C VAL A 113 11.91 16.54 -2.04
N LEU A 114 11.06 16.47 -1.01
CA LEU A 114 11.27 17.22 0.23
C LEU A 114 12.49 16.73 1.01
N MET A 115 12.76 15.41 1.02
CA MET A 115 13.99 14.87 1.62
C MET A 115 15.25 15.35 0.90
N VAL A 116 15.25 15.32 -0.45
CA VAL A 116 16.36 15.86 -1.24
C VAL A 116 16.55 17.36 -0.95
N TYR A 117 15.45 18.13 -0.95
CA TYR A 117 15.50 19.55 -0.62
C TYR A 117 16.09 19.80 0.78
N SER A 118 15.79 18.95 1.76
CA SER A 118 16.32 19.08 3.12
C SER A 118 17.83 18.89 3.27
N VAL A 119 18.47 18.25 2.30
CA VAL A 119 19.94 18.08 2.26
C VAL A 119 20.62 19.32 1.69
N PHE A 120 19.98 20.00 0.72
CA PHE A 120 20.58 21.14 0.02
C PHE A 120 20.18 22.50 0.59
N ALA A 121 19.06 22.59 1.31
CA ALA A 121 18.50 23.84 1.80
C ALA A 121 17.80 23.67 3.16
N ARG A 122 17.76 24.76 3.93
CA ARG A 122 17.01 24.81 5.18
C ARG A 122 15.50 24.76 4.92
N LEU A 123 14.81 23.85 5.60
CA LEU A 123 13.35 23.79 5.51
C LEU A 123 12.69 24.88 6.36
N SER A 124 11.70 25.54 5.77
CA SER A 124 10.78 26.36 6.54
C SER A 124 9.87 25.48 7.42
N ALA A 125 9.36 26.06 8.51
CA ALA A 125 8.43 25.37 9.41
C ALA A 125 7.17 24.86 8.67
N HIS A 126 6.74 25.55 7.61
CA HIS A 126 5.64 25.12 6.76
C HIS A 126 5.98 23.85 5.97
N LEU A 127 7.13 23.81 5.30
CA LEU A 127 7.58 22.64 4.54
C LEU A 127 7.73 21.40 5.43
N ARG A 128 8.18 21.57 6.67
CA ARG A 128 8.26 20.45 7.63
C ARG A 128 6.89 19.86 7.97
N LYS A 129 5.84 20.69 8.09
CA LYS A 129 4.45 20.20 8.27
C LYS A 129 3.94 19.47 7.03
N VAL A 130 4.22 20.01 5.84
CA VAL A 130 3.87 19.37 4.56
C VAL A 130 4.56 18.00 4.46
N PHE A 131 5.85 17.92 4.82
CA PHE A 131 6.58 16.66 4.87
C PHE A 131 5.91 15.63 5.79
N ALA A 132 5.54 16.01 7.01
CA ALA A 132 4.85 15.11 7.94
C ALA A 132 3.51 14.60 7.38
N PHE A 133 2.76 15.48 6.71
CA PHE A 133 1.52 15.11 6.05
C PHE A 133 1.73 14.15 4.88
N CYS A 134 2.66 14.47 3.97
CA CYS A 134 3.02 13.62 2.83
C CYS A 134 3.57 12.25 3.27
N SER A 135 4.40 12.23 4.32
CA SER A 135 4.90 10.98 4.91
C SER A 135 3.75 10.13 5.45
N THR A 136 2.79 10.74 6.16
CA THR A 136 1.59 10.04 6.63
C THR A 136 0.79 9.45 5.46
N LEU A 137 0.57 10.22 4.40
CA LEU A 137 -0.09 9.72 3.18
C LEU A 137 0.67 8.56 2.54
N CYS A 138 2.01 8.60 2.56
CA CYS A 138 2.85 7.52 2.08
C CYS A 138 2.73 6.26 2.95
N LEU A 139 2.60 6.38 4.28
CA LEU A 139 2.31 5.25 5.16
C LEU A 139 0.92 4.64 4.87
N LEU A 140 -0.06 5.51 4.63
CA LEU A 140 -1.42 5.11 4.26
C LEU A 140 -1.50 4.44 2.87
N ASN A 141 -0.44 4.49 2.05
CA ASN A 141 -0.33 3.72 0.80
C ASN A 141 -0.55 2.20 1.04
N SER A 142 -0.24 1.69 2.24
CA SER A 142 -0.58 0.31 2.60
C SER A 142 -2.09 0.03 2.60
N MET A 143 -2.92 1.03 2.91
CA MET A 143 -4.39 0.95 2.85
C MET A 143 -4.93 1.11 1.43
N VAL A 144 -4.16 1.72 0.53
CA VAL A 144 -4.51 1.84 -0.88
C VAL A 144 -4.48 0.46 -1.56
N ASN A 145 -3.59 -0.44 -1.14
CA ASN A 145 -3.48 -1.78 -1.69
C ASN A 145 -4.83 -2.55 -1.65
N PRO A 146 -5.50 -2.74 -0.48
CA PRO A 146 -6.84 -3.33 -0.42
C PRO A 146 -7.91 -2.62 -1.26
N ILE A 147 -7.88 -1.28 -1.35
CA ILE A 147 -8.87 -0.50 -2.11
C ILE A 147 -8.72 -0.79 -3.60
N ILE A 148 -7.49 -0.83 -4.09
CA ILE A 148 -7.21 -1.18 -5.49
C ILE A 148 -7.69 -2.61 -5.78
N TYR A 149 -7.39 -3.57 -4.90
CA TYR A 149 -7.84 -4.96 -5.07
C TYR A 149 -9.38 -5.09 -4.97
N ALA A 150 -10.02 -4.34 -4.07
CA ALA A 150 -11.47 -4.30 -3.91
C ALA A 150 -12.19 -3.73 -5.14
N LEU A 151 -11.64 -2.68 -5.76
CA LEU A 151 -12.16 -2.11 -7.01
C LEU A 151 -11.96 -3.06 -8.21
N ARG A 152 -10.91 -3.88 -8.16
CA ARG A 152 -10.55 -4.85 -9.21
C ARG A 152 -11.46 -6.07 -9.27
N SER A 153 -11.87 -6.56 -8.10
CA SER A 153 -12.60 -7.81 -7.98
C SER A 153 -14.07 -7.54 -7.72
N LYS A 154 -14.92 -7.86 -8.71
CA LYS A 154 -16.38 -7.85 -8.51
C LYS A 154 -16.81 -8.81 -7.38
N GLU A 155 -16.02 -9.87 -7.12
CA GLU A 155 -16.26 -10.80 -6.01
C GLU A 155 -15.83 -10.26 -4.64
N LEU A 156 -14.71 -9.53 -4.56
CA LEU A 156 -14.25 -8.95 -3.29
C LEU A 156 -15.10 -7.74 -2.93
N SER A 157 -15.46 -6.90 -3.91
CA SER A 157 -16.41 -5.80 -3.67
C SER A 157 -17.82 -6.28 -3.34
N SER A 158 -18.28 -7.42 -3.89
CA SER A 158 -19.57 -8.01 -3.48
C SER A 158 -19.50 -8.61 -2.07
N SER A 159 -18.36 -9.18 -1.69
CA SER A 159 -18.13 -9.71 -0.34
C SER A 159 -17.96 -8.59 0.68
N LEU A 160 -17.23 -7.52 0.35
CA LEU A 160 -17.13 -6.31 1.15
C LEU A 160 -18.47 -5.59 1.28
N ARG A 161 -19.27 -5.48 0.21
CA ARG A 161 -20.65 -4.97 0.30
C ARG A 161 -21.52 -5.83 1.21
N ARG A 162 -21.40 -7.16 1.12
CA ARG A 162 -22.12 -8.08 2.03
C ARG A 162 -21.71 -7.86 3.49
N VAL A 163 -20.41 -7.75 3.77
CA VAL A 163 -19.90 -7.46 5.13
C VAL A 163 -20.36 -6.08 5.61
N PHE A 164 -20.22 -5.03 4.79
CA PHE A 164 -20.67 -3.67 5.12
C PHE A 164 -22.19 -3.58 5.33
N SER A 165 -22.98 -4.34 4.57
CA SER A 165 -24.45 -4.41 4.73
C SER A 165 -24.86 -5.13 6.02
N ARG A 166 -24.06 -6.11 6.48
CA ARG A 166 -24.25 -6.77 7.79
C ARG A 166 -23.87 -5.84 8.93
N ILE A 167 -22.79 -5.08 8.80
CA ILE A 167 -22.37 -4.07 9.78
C ILE A 167 -23.39 -2.93 9.85
N ARG A 168 -23.91 -2.44 8.70
CA ARG A 168 -25.00 -1.44 8.65
C ARG A 168 -26.35 -1.94 9.16
N ARG A 169 -26.57 -3.25 9.23
CA ARG A 169 -27.75 -3.85 9.86
C ARG A 169 -27.62 -4.00 11.37
N GLN A 170 -26.43 -3.77 11.94
CA GLN A 170 -26.17 -3.74 13.38
C GLN A 170 -25.90 -2.32 13.90
N PRO A 171 -26.86 -1.40 13.75
CA PRO A 171 -27.08 -0.43 14.81
C PRO A 171 -28.55 -0.39 15.19
N LYS A 172 -28.96 -1.30 16.08
CA LYS A 172 -30.06 -1.20 17.06
C LYS A 172 -30.43 -2.59 17.59
N ALA A 173 -29.69 -3.07 18.58
CA ALA A 173 -30.17 -4.11 19.48
C ALA A 173 -29.31 -4.09 20.77
N SER A 174 -29.34 -2.98 21.50
CA SER A 174 -28.81 -2.91 22.86
C SER A 174 -29.54 -1.80 23.62
N GLU A 175 -30.69 -2.11 24.20
CA GLU A 175 -31.15 -1.51 25.45
C GLU A 175 -31.61 -2.66 26.36
N GLU A 176 -30.99 -2.72 27.54
CA GLU A 176 -31.10 -3.68 28.64
C GLU A 176 -32.45 -3.54 29.39
N SER A 177 -33.17 -4.65 29.69
CA SER A 177 -33.32 -5.29 31.04
C SER A 177 -34.58 -4.82 31.81
N PRO A 178 -35.02 -5.41 32.95
CA PRO A 178 -35.29 -6.81 33.34
C PRO A 178 -36.76 -7.03 33.85
N GLU A 179 -37.06 -8.24 34.36
CA GLU A 179 -38.11 -8.62 35.34
C GLU A 179 -39.47 -9.24 34.90
N ALA A 180 -39.91 -10.14 35.81
CA ALA A 180 -41.19 -10.85 35.98
C ALA A 180 -41.42 -12.12 35.13
N GLU A 181 -41.16 -13.35 35.60
CA GLU A 181 -41.81 -14.14 36.68
C GLU A 181 -43.01 -15.00 36.20
N SER A 182 -42.94 -16.28 36.56
CA SER A 182 -44.03 -17.26 36.78
C SER A 182 -44.53 -18.21 35.66
N SER A 183 -44.41 -19.49 36.01
CA SER A 183 -45.38 -20.59 35.85
C SER A 183 -45.33 -21.55 34.64
N HIS A 184 -44.75 -22.73 34.93
CA HIS A 184 -45.45 -24.03 35.00
C HIS A 184 -45.84 -24.77 33.69
N LYS A 185 -45.13 -25.87 33.37
CA LYS A 185 -45.68 -27.26 33.27
C LYS A 185 -44.67 -28.31 32.76
N THR A 186 -44.36 -29.26 33.65
CA THR A 186 -44.35 -30.74 33.52
C THR A 186 -44.28 -31.42 32.13
N SER A 187 -43.26 -32.26 31.94
CA SER A 187 -43.33 -33.65 31.41
C SER A 187 -41.96 -34.31 31.61
N VAL A 188 -41.81 -35.26 32.54
CA VAL A 188 -42.00 -36.72 32.35
C VAL A 188 -41.11 -37.28 31.23
N VAL A 189 -40.00 -37.94 31.63
CA VAL A 189 -39.39 -39.05 30.88
C VAL A 189 -38.84 -40.06 31.90
N GLU A 190 -39.63 -41.07 32.23
CA GLU A 190 -39.14 -42.42 32.56
C GLU A 190 -39.13 -43.20 31.24
N THR A 191 -38.00 -43.77 30.84
CA THR A 191 -37.78 -45.21 30.62
C THR A 191 -36.30 -45.45 30.40
#